data_AF-A0A4Y6PPA9-F1
#
_entry.id   AF-A0A4Y6PPA9-F1
#
_cell.length_a   1.000
_cell.length_b   1.000
_cell.length_c   1.000
_cell.angle_alpha   90.00
_cell.angle_beta   90.00
_cell.angle_gamma   90.00
#
_symmetry.space_group_name_H-M   'P 1'
#
loop_
_entity.id
_entity.type
_entity.pdbx_description
1 polymer ?
#
loop_
_entity_poly.entity_id
_entity_poly.type
_entity_poly.pdbx_seq_one_letter_code
_entity_poly.pdbx_strand_id
1 'polypeptide(L)'
;MTAQITTTTKLPKMAHGHTRLIWLLDDIEAHLDGIRGSEDPALIIEELISYTREFNDELDEHIGEEETRIFPAAARVASQEELEELDDIHDEHRQIEAQLQEFWDILSQGCEQKNGARHGVCCDKLITLVSTMRQTLAAHSAHERQFLSQVEPRVEDLDL
;
A
#
# COMPACT_ATOMS: atom_id res chain seq x y z
N MET A 1 -5.22 33.00 -34.79
CA MET A 1 -5.70 31.61 -34.68
C MET A 1 -5.09 31.05 -33.42
N THR A 2 -5.86 31.01 -32.34
CA THR A 2 -5.39 30.55 -31.02
C THR A 2 -5.68 29.06 -30.95
N ALA A 3 -4.63 28.24 -30.86
CA ALA A 3 -4.78 26.81 -30.64
C ALA A 3 -5.24 26.58 -29.20
N GLN A 4 -6.44 26.05 -29.02
CA GLN A 4 -6.88 25.50 -27.73
C GLN A 4 -6.17 24.16 -27.54
N ILE A 5 -5.29 24.10 -26.56
CA ILE A 5 -4.71 22.84 -26.09
C ILE A 5 -5.76 22.26 -25.14
N THR A 6 -6.54 21.30 -25.62
CA THR A 6 -7.42 20.47 -24.79
C THR A 6 -6.56 19.36 -24.18
N THR A 7 -6.03 19.57 -22.99
CA THR A 7 -5.46 18.50 -22.18
C THR A 7 -6.58 17.68 -21.59
N THR A 8 -6.96 16.59 -22.26
CA THR A 8 -7.91 15.62 -21.71
C THR A 8 -7.31 15.01 -20.45
N THR A 9 -7.79 15.41 -19.28
CA THR A 9 -7.28 14.96 -17.98
C THR A 9 -7.86 13.57 -17.67
N LYS A 10 -7.39 12.53 -18.37
CA LYS A 10 -7.74 11.15 -18.01
C LYS A 10 -7.09 10.80 -16.68
N LEU A 11 -7.84 10.17 -15.80
CA LEU A 11 -7.27 9.57 -14.60
C LEU A 11 -6.23 8.51 -15.03
N PRO A 12 -5.05 8.48 -14.39
CA PRO A 12 -4.04 7.46 -14.67
C PRO A 12 -4.61 6.06 -14.42
N LYS A 13 -4.07 5.05 -15.12
CA LYS A 13 -4.46 3.65 -14.89
C LYS A 13 -3.92 3.15 -13.54
N MET A 14 -4.74 3.29 -12.49
CA MET A 14 -4.53 2.89 -11.09
C MET A 14 -4.13 1.41 -10.87
N ALA A 15 -4.44 0.53 -11.82
CA ALA A 15 -4.26 -0.92 -11.65
C ALA A 15 -2.79 -1.38 -11.45
N HIS A 16 -1.81 -0.52 -11.71
CA HIS A 16 -0.39 -0.90 -11.65
C HIS A 16 0.21 -0.81 -10.23
N GLY A 17 -0.16 0.19 -9.42
CA GLY A 17 0.43 0.40 -8.08
C GLY A 17 0.13 -0.73 -7.10
N HIS A 18 -1.15 -1.07 -6.94
CA HIS A 18 -1.61 -2.21 -6.13
C HIS A 18 -0.91 -3.54 -6.44
N THR A 19 -0.66 -3.83 -7.73
CA THR A 19 0.00 -5.08 -8.14
C THR A 19 1.44 -5.12 -7.65
N ARG A 20 2.16 -4.00 -7.75
CA ARG A 20 3.56 -3.89 -7.29
C ARG A 20 3.66 -4.07 -5.78
N LEU A 21 2.78 -3.43 -5.02
CA LEU A 21 2.71 -3.55 -3.56
C LEU A 21 2.48 -5.00 -3.11
N ILE A 22 1.59 -5.75 -3.78
CA ILE A 22 1.36 -7.17 -3.48
C ILE A 22 2.61 -8.01 -3.73
N TRP A 23 3.33 -7.78 -4.84
CA TRP A 23 4.57 -8.52 -5.11
C TRP A 23 5.66 -8.25 -4.06
N LEU A 24 5.77 -7.01 -3.60
CA LEU A 24 6.71 -6.66 -2.53
C LEU A 24 6.35 -7.36 -1.20
N LEU A 25 5.06 -7.51 -0.89
CA LEU A 25 4.64 -8.31 0.27
C LEU A 25 4.98 -9.81 0.13
N ASP A 26 4.88 -10.36 -1.08
CA ASP A 26 5.29 -11.75 -1.35
C ASP A 26 6.81 -11.93 -1.15
N ASP A 27 7.61 -10.97 -1.62
CA ASP A 27 9.06 -10.97 -1.40
C ASP A 27 9.39 -10.85 0.10
N ILE A 28 8.73 -9.96 0.84
CA ILE A 28 8.90 -9.81 2.29
C ILE A 28 8.57 -11.12 3.02
N GLU A 29 7.46 -11.78 2.68
CA GLU A 29 7.07 -13.06 3.28
C GLU A 29 8.12 -14.16 3.01
N ALA A 30 8.63 -14.25 1.79
CA ALA A 30 9.67 -15.21 1.43
C ALA A 30 10.96 -15.02 2.24
N HIS A 31 11.37 -13.78 2.51
CA HIS A 31 12.53 -13.50 3.36
C HIS A 31 12.28 -13.87 4.83
N LEU A 32 11.07 -13.62 5.34
CA LEU A 32 10.69 -14.02 6.71
C LEU A 32 10.72 -15.55 6.88
N ASP A 33 10.24 -16.30 5.90
CA ASP A 33 10.36 -17.76 5.88
C ASP A 33 11.83 -18.21 5.81
N GLY A 34 12.65 -17.53 5.01
CA GLY A 34 14.09 -17.76 4.94
C GLY A 34 14.80 -17.57 6.29
N ILE A 35 14.46 -16.50 7.01
CA ILE A 35 15.00 -16.22 8.36
C ILE A 35 14.63 -17.34 9.34
N ARG A 36 13.38 -17.81 9.29
CA ARG A 36 12.89 -18.87 10.19
C ARG A 36 13.68 -20.17 10.07
N GLY A 37 14.20 -20.48 8.87
CA GLY A 37 14.98 -21.68 8.58
C GLY A 37 16.49 -21.53 8.64
N SER A 38 17.03 -20.32 8.85
CA SER A 38 18.47 -20.05 8.72
C SER A 38 19.23 -20.16 10.05
N GLU A 39 20.43 -20.74 10.00
CA GLU A 39 21.40 -20.70 11.12
C GLU A 39 22.12 -19.34 11.24
N ASP A 40 22.19 -18.59 10.13
CA ASP A 40 22.77 -17.24 10.06
C ASP A 40 21.80 -16.30 9.30
N PRO A 41 20.87 -15.66 10.02
CA PRO A 41 19.84 -14.84 9.38
C PRO A 41 20.31 -13.42 9.02
N ALA A 42 21.53 -13.02 9.35
CA ALA A 42 21.95 -11.62 9.25
C ALA A 42 21.82 -11.05 7.84
N LEU A 43 22.27 -11.80 6.82
CA LEU A 43 22.17 -11.39 5.41
C LEU A 43 20.70 -11.29 4.96
N ILE A 44 19.86 -12.24 5.36
CA ILE A 44 18.44 -12.28 4.98
C ILE A 44 17.67 -11.12 5.63
N ILE A 45 18.07 -10.71 6.84
CA ILE A 45 17.50 -9.54 7.53
C ILE A 45 17.86 -8.24 6.79
N GLU A 46 19.09 -8.09 6.29
CA GLU A 46 19.48 -6.91 5.50
C GLU A 46 18.65 -6.80 4.21
N GLU A 47 18.42 -7.92 3.53
CA GLU A 47 17.57 -7.99 2.34
C GLU A 47 16.11 -7.69 2.69
N LEU A 48 15.56 -8.29 3.76
CA LEU A 48 14.22 -7.99 4.28
C LEU A 48 14.03 -6.49 4.50
N ILE A 49 14.98 -5.82 5.17
CA ILE A 49 14.93 -4.36 5.39
C ILE A 49 14.89 -3.60 4.07
N SER A 50 15.63 -4.04 3.06
CA SER A 50 15.63 -3.41 1.74
C SER A 50 14.24 -3.52 1.08
N TYR A 51 13.65 -4.71 1.07
CA TYR A 51 12.32 -4.94 0.49
C TYR A 51 11.22 -4.18 1.25
N THR A 52 11.29 -4.11 2.58
CA THR A 52 10.34 -3.33 3.38
C THR A 52 10.46 -1.83 3.11
N ARG A 53 11.67 -1.30 2.87
CA ARG A 53 11.84 0.11 2.44
C ARG A 53 11.25 0.35 1.06
N GLU A 54 11.49 -0.54 0.12
CA GLU A 54 10.93 -0.43 -1.22
C GLU A 54 9.38 -0.49 -1.18
N PHE A 55 8.80 -1.35 -0.33
CA PHE A 55 7.37 -1.35 -0.08
C PHE A 55 6.87 -0.02 0.50
N ASN A 56 7.57 0.56 1.47
CA ASN A 56 7.22 1.86 2.04
C ASN A 56 7.24 2.97 0.98
N ASP A 57 8.30 3.04 0.18
CA ASP A 57 8.46 4.08 -0.84
C ASP A 57 7.36 3.97 -1.92
N GLU A 58 7.03 2.76 -2.38
CA GLU A 58 5.94 2.52 -3.34
C GLU A 58 4.57 2.85 -2.73
N LEU A 59 4.34 2.52 -1.45
CA LEU A 59 3.09 2.82 -0.77
C LEU A 59 2.90 4.33 -0.61
N ASP A 60 3.93 5.04 -0.18
CA ASP A 60 3.93 6.50 -0.01
C ASP A 60 3.70 7.21 -1.35
N GLU A 61 4.32 6.74 -2.44
CA GLU A 61 4.10 7.29 -3.79
C GLU A 61 2.66 7.04 -4.25
N HIS A 62 2.14 5.83 -4.06
CA HIS A 62 0.79 5.45 -4.47
C HIS A 62 -0.30 6.25 -3.74
N ILE A 63 -0.27 6.24 -2.40
CA ILE A 63 -1.19 7.02 -1.56
C ILE A 63 -1.02 8.52 -1.87
N GLY A 64 0.22 8.99 -2.02
CA GLY A 64 0.49 10.39 -2.36
C GLY A 64 -0.16 10.82 -3.67
N GLU A 65 -0.14 9.99 -4.70
CA GLU A 65 -0.81 10.25 -5.98
C GLU A 65 -2.34 10.34 -5.81
N GLU A 66 -2.91 9.41 -5.04
CA GLU A 66 -4.34 9.34 -4.76
C GLU A 66 -4.83 10.57 -4.00
N GLU A 67 -4.22 10.83 -2.84
CA GLU A 67 -4.60 11.89 -1.90
C GLU A 67 -4.42 13.29 -2.47
N THR A 68 -3.39 13.51 -3.29
CA THR A 68 -3.05 14.86 -3.78
C THR A 68 -3.67 15.19 -5.13
N ARG A 69 -4.05 14.17 -5.92
CA ARG A 69 -4.50 14.38 -7.30
C ARG A 69 -5.81 13.70 -7.62
N ILE A 70 -5.95 12.42 -7.33
CA ILE A 70 -7.05 11.61 -7.87
C ILE A 70 -8.32 11.79 -7.03
N PHE A 71 -8.23 11.59 -5.72
CA PHE A 71 -9.37 11.75 -4.82
C PHE A 71 -9.90 13.20 -4.77
N PRO A 72 -9.05 14.25 -4.79
CA PRO A 72 -9.54 15.62 -4.94
C PRO A 72 -10.31 15.88 -6.24
N ALA A 73 -9.99 15.17 -7.34
CA ALA A 73 -10.73 15.28 -8.59
C ALA A 73 -12.06 14.51 -8.51
N ALA A 74 -12.04 13.30 -7.96
CA ALA A 74 -13.23 12.47 -7.74
C ALA A 74 -14.26 13.16 -6.81
N ALA A 75 -13.79 13.76 -5.71
CA ALA A 75 -14.63 14.45 -4.72
C ALA A 75 -15.43 15.64 -5.31
N ARG A 76 -14.99 16.23 -6.43
CA ARG A 76 -15.71 17.35 -7.08
C ARG A 76 -17.02 16.92 -7.73
N VAL A 77 -17.16 15.64 -8.07
CA VAL A 77 -18.33 15.10 -8.79
C VAL A 77 -19.03 13.98 -8.02
N ALA A 78 -18.47 13.58 -6.88
CA ALA A 78 -19.06 12.62 -5.96
C ALA A 78 -20.34 13.19 -5.31
N SER A 79 -21.31 12.30 -5.11
CA SER A 79 -22.48 12.53 -4.26
C SER A 79 -22.09 12.43 -2.78
N GLN A 80 -23.01 12.77 -1.88
CA GLN A 80 -22.76 12.68 -0.43
C GLN A 80 -22.43 11.25 0.03
N GLU A 81 -23.11 10.24 -0.52
CA GLU A 81 -22.86 8.83 -0.20
C GLU A 81 -21.48 8.39 -0.68
N GLU A 82 -21.07 8.82 -1.87
CA GLU A 82 -19.73 8.52 -2.43
C GLU A 82 -18.61 9.26 -1.70
N LEU A 83 -18.88 10.43 -1.09
CA LEU A 83 -17.92 11.10 -0.22
C LEU A 83 -17.71 10.33 1.09
N GLU A 84 -18.76 9.67 1.62
CA GLU A 84 -18.63 8.79 2.78
C GLU A 84 -17.81 7.53 2.42
N GLU A 85 -18.01 6.95 1.23
CA GLU A 85 -17.15 5.86 0.71
C GLU A 85 -15.67 6.32 0.57
N LEU A 86 -15.45 7.55 0.12
CA LEU A 86 -14.10 8.10 0.00
C LEU A 86 -13.44 8.32 1.38
N ASP A 87 -14.20 8.77 2.37
CA ASP A 87 -13.72 8.86 3.76
C ASP A 87 -13.30 7.47 4.29
N ASP A 88 -14.07 6.42 4.01
CA ASP A 88 -13.71 5.04 4.37
C ASP A 88 -12.40 4.59 3.68
N ILE A 89 -12.18 4.97 2.41
CA ILE A 89 -10.93 4.71 1.70
C ILE A 89 -9.74 5.42 2.36
N HIS A 90 -9.91 6.68 2.80
CA HIS A 90 -8.88 7.40 3.56
C HIS A 90 -8.57 6.72 4.91
N ASP A 91 -9.55 6.10 5.55
CA ASP A 91 -9.37 5.33 6.78
C ASP A 91 -8.55 4.04 6.51
N GLU A 92 -8.78 3.39 5.38
CA GLU A 92 -8.02 2.22 4.94
C GLU A 92 -6.54 2.55 4.68
N HIS A 93 -6.22 3.70 4.08
CA HIS A 93 -4.84 4.18 3.94
C HIS A 93 -4.12 4.24 5.28
N ARG A 94 -4.76 4.88 6.27
CA ARG A 94 -4.20 4.99 7.62
C ARG A 94 -4.05 3.64 8.30
N GLN A 95 -4.95 2.69 8.00
CA GLN A 95 -4.84 1.32 8.51
C GLN A 95 -3.61 0.59 7.93
N ILE A 96 -3.35 0.72 6.63
CA ILE A 96 -2.19 0.11 5.96
C ILE A 96 -0.89 0.72 6.51
N GLU A 97 -0.81 2.05 6.63
CA GLU A 97 0.32 2.76 7.23
C GLU A 97 0.58 2.31 8.68
N ALA A 98 -0.48 2.14 9.48
CA ALA A 98 -0.36 1.66 10.85
C ALA A 98 0.19 0.23 10.93
N GLN A 99 -0.23 -0.66 10.01
CA GLN A 99 0.32 -2.02 9.92
C GLN A 99 1.80 -2.01 9.51
N LEU A 100 2.19 -1.14 8.58
CA LEU A 100 3.59 -0.99 8.20
C LEU A 100 4.45 -0.45 9.36
N GLN A 101 3.92 0.48 10.14
CA GLN A 101 4.60 0.95 11.34
C GLN A 101 4.75 -0.17 12.38
N GLU A 102 3.70 -0.97 12.62
CA GLU A 102 3.78 -2.14 13.50
C GLU A 102 4.85 -3.14 13.01
N PHE A 103 4.99 -3.31 11.69
CA PHE A 103 6.01 -4.16 11.10
C PHE A 103 7.42 -3.67 11.46
N TRP A 104 7.68 -2.37 11.31
CA TRP A 104 8.96 -1.76 11.69
C TRP A 104 9.24 -1.87 13.19
N ASP A 105 8.22 -1.70 14.03
CA ASP A 105 8.34 -1.84 15.48
C ASP A 105 8.72 -3.27 15.88
N ILE A 106 8.12 -4.28 15.25
CA ILE A 106 8.48 -5.68 15.52
C ILE A 106 9.88 -6.00 14.98
N LEU A 107 10.21 -5.53 13.77
CA LEU A 107 11.50 -5.79 13.14
C LEU A 107 12.66 -5.17 13.96
N SER A 108 12.51 -3.93 14.40
CA SER A 108 13.51 -3.25 15.24
C SER A 108 13.72 -3.94 16.59
N GLN A 109 12.63 -4.35 17.26
CA GLN A 109 12.71 -5.10 18.53
C GLN A 109 13.33 -6.50 18.35
N GLY A 110 13.09 -7.14 17.20
CA GLY A 110 13.60 -8.48 16.88
C GLY A 110 15.08 -8.50 16.53
N CYS A 111 15.60 -7.48 15.85
CA CYS A 111 16.99 -7.43 15.38
C CYS A 111 18.02 -7.14 16.48
N GLU A 112 17.61 -6.59 17.62
CA GLU A 112 18.53 -6.20 18.70
C GLU A 112 19.00 -7.37 19.59
N GLN A 113 18.37 -8.56 19.51
CA GLN A 113 18.56 -9.62 20.50
C GLN A 113 19.17 -10.90 19.93
N LYS A 114 20.48 -11.10 20.18
CA LYS A 114 21.33 -12.24 19.73
C LYS A 114 20.91 -13.66 20.18
N ASN A 115 19.70 -13.88 20.68
CA ASN A 115 19.25 -15.20 21.16
C ASN A 115 18.21 -15.82 20.21
N GLY A 116 18.61 -16.88 19.50
CA GLY A 116 17.87 -17.55 18.43
C GLY A 116 16.41 -17.93 18.70
N ALA A 117 16.01 -18.19 19.95
CA ALA A 117 14.63 -18.54 20.28
C ALA A 117 13.62 -17.38 20.13
N ARG A 118 14.07 -16.11 20.21
CA ARG A 118 13.19 -14.94 20.00
C ARG A 118 13.04 -14.56 18.53
N HIS A 119 14.00 -14.88 17.67
CA HIS A 119 13.91 -14.61 16.24
C HIS A 119 12.71 -15.33 15.60
N GLY A 120 12.48 -16.61 15.91
CA GLY A 120 11.33 -17.35 15.39
C GLY A 120 9.98 -16.75 15.77
N VAL A 121 9.83 -16.26 17.01
CA VAL A 121 8.60 -15.61 17.48
C VAL A 121 8.38 -14.24 16.80
N CYS A 122 9.45 -13.48 16.54
CA CYS A 122 9.36 -12.25 15.76
C CYS A 122 8.96 -12.53 14.31
N CYS A 123 9.55 -13.56 13.67
CA CYS A 123 9.19 -13.96 12.31
C CYS A 123 7.72 -14.38 12.21
N ASP A 124 7.21 -15.21 13.12
CA ASP A 124 5.81 -15.65 13.09
C ASP A 124 4.82 -14.46 13.20
N LYS A 125 5.16 -13.46 14.01
CA LYS A 125 4.38 -12.21 14.11
C LYS A 125 4.44 -11.39 12.83
N LEU A 126 5.64 -11.20 12.26
CA LEU A 126 5.83 -10.47 11.01
C LEU A 126 5.09 -11.15 9.85
N ILE A 127 5.13 -12.48 9.75
CA ILE A 127 4.39 -13.26 8.75
C ILE A 127 2.88 -13.05 8.91
N THR A 128 2.38 -13.11 10.14
CA THR A 128 0.96 -12.84 10.42
C THR A 128 0.56 -11.42 10.00
N LEU A 129 1.43 -10.45 10.27
CA LEU A 129 1.21 -9.06 9.91
C LEU A 129 1.23 -8.84 8.39
N VAL A 130 2.19 -9.44 7.67
CA VAL A 130 2.24 -9.41 6.19
C VAL A 130 0.98 -10.02 5.58
N SER A 131 0.51 -11.15 6.13
CA SER A 131 -0.75 -11.77 5.69
C SER A 131 -1.95 -10.86 5.90
N THR A 132 -1.96 -10.09 7.00
CA THR A 132 -3.00 -9.11 7.31
C THR A 132 -2.92 -7.91 6.37
N MET A 133 -1.73 -7.35 6.14
CA MET A 133 -1.49 -6.27 5.19
C MET A 133 -1.95 -6.66 3.78
N ARG A 134 -1.66 -7.89 3.34
CA ARG A 134 -2.12 -8.39 2.04
C ARG A 134 -3.64 -8.40 1.94
N GLN A 135 -4.32 -8.84 3.00
CA GLN A 135 -5.80 -8.85 3.03
C GLN A 135 -6.37 -7.43 3.04
N THR A 136 -5.79 -6.53 3.84
CA THR A 136 -6.19 -5.12 3.90
C THR A 136 -5.99 -4.45 2.54
N LEU A 137 -4.82 -4.60 1.92
CA LEU A 137 -4.52 -4.02 0.61
C LEU A 137 -5.43 -4.59 -0.50
N ALA A 138 -5.75 -5.88 -0.45
CA ALA A 138 -6.67 -6.49 -1.42
C ALA A 138 -8.11 -5.97 -1.27
N ALA A 139 -8.57 -5.80 -0.03
CA ALA A 139 -9.89 -5.23 0.26
C ALA A 139 -9.96 -3.76 -0.16
N HIS A 140 -8.97 -2.97 0.25
CA HIS A 140 -8.81 -1.57 -0.12
C HIS A 140 -8.80 -1.38 -1.65
N SER A 141 -7.96 -2.14 -2.35
CA SER A 141 -7.89 -2.10 -3.81
C SER A 141 -9.22 -2.45 -4.49
N ALA A 142 -10.04 -3.31 -3.89
CA ALA A 142 -11.36 -3.63 -4.40
C ALA A 142 -12.36 -2.50 -4.15
N HIS A 143 -12.33 -1.91 -2.94
CA HIS A 143 -13.16 -0.79 -2.55
C HIS A 143 -12.87 0.45 -3.41
N GLU A 144 -11.60 0.80 -3.56
CA GLU A 144 -11.16 1.92 -4.39
C GLU A 144 -11.60 1.76 -5.86
N ARG A 145 -11.36 0.58 -6.46
CA ARG A 145 -11.83 0.32 -7.84
C ARG A 145 -13.33 0.47 -7.98
N GLN A 146 -14.10 0.02 -6.98
CA GLN A 146 -15.55 0.17 -6.99
C GLN A 146 -15.93 1.66 -6.94
N PHE A 147 -15.37 2.43 -6.01
CA PHE A 147 -15.58 3.87 -5.90
C PHE A 147 -15.23 4.59 -7.22
N LEU A 148 -14.01 4.40 -7.73
CA LEU A 148 -13.54 5.06 -8.95
C LEU A 148 -14.36 4.67 -10.18
N SER A 149 -14.83 3.42 -10.29
CA SER A 149 -15.68 3.01 -11.42
C SER A 149 -17.03 3.74 -11.46
N GLN A 150 -17.51 4.23 -10.32
CA GLN A 150 -18.74 5.02 -10.22
C GLN A 150 -18.49 6.49 -10.57
N VAL A 151 -17.31 7.01 -10.21
CA VAL A 151 -17.00 8.45 -10.26
C VAL A 151 -16.27 8.87 -11.52
N GLU A 152 -15.36 8.03 -12.05
CA GLU A 152 -14.51 8.31 -13.21
C GLU A 152 -15.28 8.81 -14.46
N PRO A 153 -16.44 8.23 -14.85
CA PRO A 153 -17.19 8.73 -16.01
C PRO A 153 -17.61 10.20 -15.87
N ARG A 154 -17.89 10.67 -14.64
CA ARG A 154 -18.27 12.06 -14.36
C ARG A 154 -17.06 12.99 -14.29
N VAL A 155 -15.88 12.47 -13.95
CA VAL A 155 -14.63 13.24 -13.98
C VAL A 155 -14.20 13.50 -15.42
N GLU A 156 -14.37 12.53 -16.33
CA GLU A 156 -14.08 12.71 -17.76
C GLU A 156 -14.98 13.79 -18.42
N ASP A 157 -16.20 13.98 -17.89
CA ASP A 157 -17.15 15.01 -18.35
C ASP A 157 -16.83 16.42 -17.82
N LEU A 158 -15.92 16.55 -16.84
CA LEU A 158 -15.39 17.84 -16.46
C LEU A 158 -14.37 18.28 -17.53
N ASP A 159 -14.75 19.24 -18.37
CA ASP A 159 -13.81 20.00 -19.21
C ASP A 159 -12.78 20.72 -18.31
N LEU A 160 -11.73 19.99 -17.91
CA LEU A 160 -10.55 20.47 -17.18
C LEU A 160 -9.43 20.86 -18.15
#